data_AF-A0AAW5V0M1-F1
#
_entry.id   AF-A0AAW5V0M1-F1
#
_cell.length_a   1.000
_cell.length_b   1.000
_cell.length_c   1.000
_cell.angle_alpha   90.00
_cell.angle_beta   90.00
_cell.angle_gamma   90.00
#
_symmetry.space_group_name_H-M   'P 1'
#
loop_
_entity.id
_entity.type
_entity.pdbx_description
1 polymer ?
#
loop_
_entity_poly.entity_id
_entity_poly.type
_entity_poly.pdbx_seq_one_letter_code
_entity_poly.pdbx_strand_id
1 'polypeptide(L)'
;MVDYGIGAIGRVKVQNIWSTSIYLAHLPLCYLVLKLGGSPVDMYWVSILPMLLATVMNMYILNKFYYFPIMKYSVMVVGKNLLLVGVAALLPLLIQHHMNDGFLRFFVVCSSSVMCTIVVLWIFGLNKETKTMILSKVVGKYIKKFREK
;
A
#
# COMPACT_ATOMS: atom_id res chain seq x y z
N MET A 1 8.82 -0.74 4.37
CA MET A 1 9.41 -1.89 5.10
C MET A 1 10.74 -2.32 4.49
N VAL A 2 10.83 -2.49 3.17
CA VAL A 2 12.09 -2.85 2.49
C VAL A 2 13.19 -1.79 2.68
N ASP A 3 12.84 -0.50 2.62
CA ASP A 3 13.79 0.61 2.76
C ASP A 3 14.45 0.66 4.14
N TYR A 4 13.71 0.31 5.21
CA TYR A 4 14.27 0.21 6.56
C TYR A 4 15.28 -0.93 6.67
N GLY A 5 15.05 -2.04 5.96
CA GLY A 5 16.00 -3.17 5.90
C GLY A 5 17.32 -2.76 5.25
N ILE A 6 17.28 -2.00 4.16
CA ILE A 6 18.49 -1.50 3.49
C ILE A 6 19.21 -0.45 4.36
N GLY A 7 18.45 0.37 5.09
CA GLY A 7 18.96 1.29 6.11
C GLY A 7 19.76 0.57 7.20
N ALA A 8 19.23 -0.54 7.73
CA ALA A 8 19.91 -1.35 8.75
C ALA A 8 21.21 -2.00 8.23
N ILE A 9 21.29 -2.31 6.93
CA ILE A 9 22.50 -2.85 6.28
C ILE A 9 23.57 -1.76 6.04
N GLY A 10 23.23 -0.48 6.26
CA GLY A 10 24.14 0.65 6.06
C GLY A 10 24.42 0.97 4.59
N ARG A 11 23.62 0.44 3.65
CA ARG A 11 23.78 0.62 2.20
C ARG A 11 22.81 1.64 1.60
N VAL A 12 22.41 2.64 2.38
CA VAL A 12 21.49 3.72 1.97
C VAL A 12 21.97 4.50 0.74
N LYS A 13 23.29 4.64 0.55
CA LYS A 13 23.86 5.32 -0.63
C LYS A 13 23.46 4.64 -1.94
N VAL A 14 23.54 3.30 -1.98
CA VAL A 14 23.20 2.51 -3.18
C VAL A 14 21.71 2.65 -3.47
N GLN A 15 20.86 2.49 -2.45
CA GLN A 15 19.42 2.69 -2.59
C GLN A 15 19.08 4.08 -3.11
N ASN A 16 19.69 5.12 -2.55
CA ASN A 16 19.37 6.50 -2.89
C ASN A 16 19.77 6.84 -4.33
N ILE A 17 20.92 6.34 -4.79
CA ILE A 17 21.34 6.52 -6.20
C ILE A 17 20.28 5.91 -7.12
N TRP A 18 19.87 4.66 -6.90
CA TRP A 18 18.88 4.00 -7.75
C TRP A 18 17.49 4.64 -7.66
N SER A 19 16.97 4.84 -6.45
CA SER A 19 15.64 5.41 -6.23
C SER A 19 15.56 6.82 -6.80
N THR A 20 16.56 7.67 -6.54
CA THR A 20 16.58 9.04 -7.06
C THR A 20 16.65 9.07 -8.58
N SER A 21 17.44 8.20 -9.22
CA SER A 21 17.44 8.11 -10.69
C SER A 21 16.07 7.75 -11.26
N ILE A 22 15.35 6.81 -10.62
CA ILE A 22 14.01 6.41 -11.06
C ILE A 22 12.99 7.55 -10.86
N TYR A 23 13.05 8.23 -9.72
CA TYR A 23 12.18 9.40 -9.46
C TYR A 23 12.52 10.58 -10.37
N LEU A 24 13.80 10.78 -10.70
CA LEU A 24 14.19 11.82 -11.66
C LEU A 24 13.68 11.48 -13.06
N ALA A 25 13.66 10.21 -13.45
CA ALA A 25 13.07 9.74 -14.70
C ALA A 25 11.52 9.78 -14.69
N HIS A 26 10.88 9.85 -13.52
CA HIS A 26 9.43 10.02 -13.43
C HIS A 26 8.98 11.40 -13.96
N LEU A 27 9.74 12.47 -13.67
CA LEU A 27 9.44 13.83 -14.14
C LEU A 27 9.34 13.96 -15.67
N PRO A 28 10.31 13.51 -16.49
CA PRO A 28 10.20 13.57 -17.94
C PRO A 28 9.08 12.67 -18.46
N LEU A 29 8.79 11.53 -17.80
CA LEU A 29 7.64 10.70 -18.16
C LEU A 29 6.32 11.44 -17.96
N CYS A 30 6.13 12.13 -16.83
CA CYS A 30 4.93 12.96 -16.62
C CYS A 30 4.83 14.08 -17.66
N TYR A 31 5.94 14.74 -17.98
CA TYR A 31 5.98 15.79 -18.98
C TYR A 31 5.59 15.28 -20.38
N LEU A 32 6.05 14.09 -20.77
CA LEU A 32 5.68 13.45 -22.04
C LEU A 32 4.19 13.17 -22.12
N VAL A 33 3.59 12.61 -21.05
CA VAL A 33 2.14 12.33 -21.00
C VAL A 33 1.33 13.61 -21.15
N LEU A 34 1.70 14.67 -20.43
CA LEU A 34 1.05 15.97 -20.53
C LEU A 34 1.21 16.59 -21.92
N LYS A 35 2.40 16.46 -22.54
CA LYS A 35 2.67 16.99 -23.88
C LYS A 35 1.89 16.24 -24.98
N LEU A 36 1.57 14.97 -24.77
CA LEU A 36 0.73 14.18 -25.68
C LEU A 36 -0.77 14.45 -25.52
N GLY A 37 -1.16 15.42 -24.68
CA GLY A 37 -2.56 15.77 -24.43
C GLY A 37 -3.23 14.91 -23.35
N GLY A 38 -2.45 14.16 -22.57
CA GLY A 38 -2.95 13.34 -21.48
C GLY A 38 -3.56 14.16 -20.34
N SER A 39 -4.59 13.61 -19.71
CA SER A 39 -5.25 14.14 -18.53
C SER A 39 -4.38 13.93 -17.27
N PRO A 40 -4.56 14.72 -16.19
CA PRO A 40 -3.94 14.43 -14.90
C PRO A 40 -4.19 12.99 -14.40
N VAL A 41 -5.32 12.39 -14.80
CA VAL A 41 -5.65 10.99 -14.50
C VAL A 41 -4.66 10.02 -15.15
N ASP A 42 -4.23 10.30 -16.38
CA ASP A 42 -3.27 9.47 -17.10
C ASP A 42 -1.88 9.54 -16.46
N MET A 43 -1.53 10.70 -15.91
CA MET A 43 -0.28 10.86 -15.14
C MET A 43 -0.24 9.92 -13.94
N TYR A 44 -1.34 9.77 -13.19
CA TYR A 44 -1.42 8.84 -12.06
C TYR A 44 -1.17 7.39 -12.48
N TRP A 45 -1.75 6.97 -13.61
CA TRP A 45 -1.50 5.62 -14.15
C TRP A 45 -0.03 5.42 -14.51
N VAL A 46 0.60 6.44 -15.10
CA VAL A 46 2.03 6.38 -15.44
C VAL A 46 2.92 6.43 -14.20
N SER A 47 2.54 7.14 -13.13
CA SER A 47 3.27 7.19 -11.85
C SER A 47 3.42 5.83 -11.16
N ILE A 48 2.52 4.88 -11.44
CA ILE A 48 2.61 3.52 -10.90
C ILE A 48 3.88 2.81 -11.39
N LEU A 49 4.31 3.04 -12.63
CA LEU A 49 5.48 2.38 -13.22
C LEU A 49 6.79 2.68 -12.45
N PRO A 50 7.23 3.94 -12.26
CA PRO A 50 8.44 4.23 -11.50
C PRO A 50 8.33 3.81 -10.02
N MET A 51 7.14 3.88 -9.43
CA MET A 51 6.93 3.41 -8.05
C MET A 51 7.16 1.89 -7.92
N LEU A 52 6.63 1.10 -8.87
CA LEU A 52 6.88 -0.34 -8.94
C LEU A 52 8.36 -0.65 -9.20
N LEU A 53 8.99 0.05 -10.15
CA LEU A 53 10.40 -0.13 -10.47
C LEU A 53 11.30 0.17 -9.26
N ALA A 54 11.06 1.27 -8.55
CA ALA A 54 11.80 1.62 -7.34
C ALA A 54 11.66 0.53 -6.25
N THR A 55 10.44 0.02 -6.07
CA THR A 55 10.17 -1.06 -5.11
C THR A 55 10.91 -2.35 -5.46
N VAL A 56 10.91 -2.75 -6.73
CA VAL A 56 11.64 -3.93 -7.23
C VAL A 56 13.15 -3.75 -7.06
N MET A 57 13.68 -2.58 -7.39
CA MET A 57 15.11 -2.28 -7.21
C MET A 57 15.53 -2.33 -5.74
N ASN A 58 14.72 -1.82 -4.83
CA ASN A 58 15.00 -1.90 -3.40
C ASN A 58 14.99 -3.36 -2.92
N MET A 59 14.05 -4.19 -3.38
CA MET A 59 14.09 -5.63 -3.10
C MET A 59 15.33 -6.33 -3.66
N TYR A 60 15.77 -5.95 -4.87
CA TYR A 60 16.97 -6.49 -5.50
C TYR A 60 18.24 -6.14 -4.70
N ILE A 61 18.38 -4.89 -4.28
CA ILE A 61 19.49 -4.43 -3.41
C ILE A 61 19.49 -5.25 -2.12
N LEU A 62 18.33 -5.41 -1.48
CA LEU A 62 18.22 -6.17 -0.23
C LEU A 62 18.66 -7.63 -0.39
N ASN A 63 18.29 -8.29 -1.48
CA ASN A 63 18.74 -9.65 -1.76
C ASN A 63 20.25 -9.74 -1.98
N LYS A 64 20.80 -8.82 -2.78
CA LYS A 64 22.22 -8.81 -3.12
C LYS A 64 23.12 -8.73 -1.88
N PHE A 65 22.67 -8.05 -0.82
CA PHE A 65 23.47 -7.85 0.39
C PHE A 65 23.11 -8.79 1.56
N TYR A 66 21.96 -9.46 1.55
CA TYR A 66 21.50 -10.25 2.70
C TYR A 66 20.92 -11.63 2.34
N TYR A 67 21.11 -12.13 1.10
CA TYR A 67 20.55 -13.41 0.62
C TYR A 67 19.04 -13.55 0.92
N PHE A 68 18.31 -12.46 0.71
CA PHE A 68 16.89 -12.40 1.00
C PHE A 68 16.09 -13.15 -0.08
N PRO A 69 15.21 -14.11 0.25
CA PRO A 69 14.44 -14.87 -0.74
C PRO A 69 13.36 -14.01 -1.41
N ILE A 70 13.74 -13.24 -2.44
CA ILE A 70 12.87 -12.29 -3.16
C ILE A 70 11.60 -12.95 -3.65
N MET A 71 11.69 -14.13 -4.28
CA MET A 71 10.53 -14.76 -4.93
C MET A 71 9.44 -15.12 -3.91
N LYS A 72 9.83 -15.65 -2.75
CA LYS A 72 8.88 -15.98 -1.68
C LYS A 72 8.24 -14.72 -1.10
N TYR A 73 9.02 -13.66 -0.89
CA TYR A 73 8.49 -12.41 -0.35
C TYR A 73 7.61 -11.67 -1.36
N SER A 74 8.01 -11.59 -2.63
CA SER A 74 7.25 -10.91 -3.67
C SER A 74 5.91 -11.60 -3.91
N VAL A 75 5.87 -12.93 -4.04
CA VAL A 75 4.61 -13.68 -4.19
C VAL A 75 3.74 -13.55 -2.92
N MET A 76 4.34 -13.64 -1.74
CA MET A 76 3.59 -13.52 -0.49
C MET A 76 3.04 -12.12 -0.27
N VAL A 77 3.79 -11.07 -0.62
CA VAL A 77 3.39 -9.68 -0.37
C VAL A 77 2.53 -9.15 -1.52
N VAL A 78 2.99 -9.24 -2.76
CA VAL A 78 2.24 -8.75 -3.93
C VAL A 78 0.98 -9.59 -4.14
N GLY A 79 1.09 -10.92 -4.03
CA GLY A 79 -0.07 -11.82 -4.17
C GLY A 79 -1.12 -11.62 -3.09
N LYS A 80 -0.72 -11.52 -1.81
CA LYS A 80 -1.67 -11.21 -0.73
C LYS A 80 -2.26 -9.81 -0.88
N ASN A 81 -1.48 -8.80 -1.25
CA ASN A 81 -2.01 -7.45 -1.46
C ASN A 81 -3.00 -7.40 -2.63
N LEU A 82 -2.71 -8.04 -3.76
CA LEU A 82 -3.63 -8.11 -4.91
C LEU A 82 -4.95 -8.79 -4.54
N LEU A 83 -4.88 -9.94 -3.85
CA LEU A 83 -6.07 -10.63 -3.34
C LEU A 83 -6.86 -9.73 -2.37
N LEU A 84 -6.16 -9.03 -1.50
CA LEU A 84 -6.77 -8.18 -0.49
C LEU A 84 -7.47 -6.96 -1.11
N VAL A 85 -6.84 -6.33 -2.11
CA VAL A 85 -7.44 -5.25 -2.89
C VAL A 85 -8.66 -5.75 -3.67
N GLY A 86 -8.57 -6.92 -4.30
CA GLY A 86 -9.70 -7.51 -5.02
C GLY A 86 -10.91 -7.77 -4.11
N VAL A 87 -10.69 -8.40 -2.96
CA VAL A 87 -11.75 -8.68 -1.98
C VAL A 87 -12.32 -7.40 -1.37
N ALA A 88 -11.47 -6.42 -1.05
CA ALA A 88 -11.91 -5.15 -0.49
C ALA A 88 -12.67 -4.28 -1.49
N ALA A 89 -12.36 -4.36 -2.79
CA ALA A 89 -13.01 -3.60 -3.85
C ALA A 89 -14.36 -4.20 -4.29
N LEU A 90 -14.52 -5.53 -4.24
CA LEU A 90 -15.75 -6.22 -4.64
C LEU A 90 -17.00 -5.73 -3.88
N LEU A 91 -16.87 -5.55 -2.56
CA LEU A 91 -17.98 -5.10 -1.69
C LEU A 91 -18.50 -3.68 -2.02
N PRO A 92 -17.66 -2.63 -2.08
CA PRO A 92 -18.10 -1.29 -2.47
C PRO A 92 -18.62 -1.22 -3.91
N LEU A 93 -18.10 -2.01 -4.85
CA LEU A 93 -18.60 -2.07 -6.22
C LEU A 93 -20.03 -2.64 -6.32
N LEU A 94 -20.33 -3.68 -5.53
CA LEU A 94 -21.69 -4.24 -5.44
C LEU A 94 -22.69 -3.24 -4.85
N ILE A 95 -22.28 -2.49 -3.81
CA ILE A 95 -23.12 -1.46 -3.19
C ILE A 95 -23.38 -0.30 -4.17
N GLN A 96 -22.37 0.08 -4.95
CA GLN A 96 -22.50 1.12 -5.96
C GLN A 96 -23.51 0.75 -7.06
N HIS A 97 -23.53 -0.52 -7.50
CA HIS A 97 -24.43 -0.98 -8.56
C HIS A 97 -25.91 -1.05 -8.12
N HIS A 98 -26.18 -1.14 -6.81
CA HIS A 98 -27.54 -1.26 -6.28
C HIS A 98 -28.19 0.08 -5.85
N MET A 99 -27.49 1.22 -5.90
CA MET A 99 -28.03 2.54 -5.50
C MET A 99 -28.13 3.53 -6.66
N ASN A 100 -29.33 4.12 -6.83
CA ASN A 100 -29.59 5.26 -7.72
C ASN A 100 -28.74 6.49 -7.35
N ASP A 101 -28.48 7.34 -8.35
CA ASP A 101 -27.63 8.52 -8.22
C ASP A 101 -28.16 9.54 -7.20
N GLY A 102 -27.26 10.02 -6.32
CA GLY A 102 -27.56 11.07 -5.35
C GLY A 102 -26.44 11.29 -4.34
N PHE A 103 -26.46 12.42 -3.63
CA PHE A 103 -25.45 12.77 -2.60
C PHE A 103 -25.41 11.78 -1.43
N LEU A 104 -26.54 11.15 -1.10
CA LEU A 104 -26.60 10.07 -0.11
C LEU A 104 -25.79 8.84 -0.53
N ARG A 105 -25.72 8.51 -1.82
CA ARG A 105 -24.87 7.42 -2.33
C ARG A 105 -23.40 7.66 -2.00
N PHE A 106 -22.93 8.90 -2.10
CA PHE A 106 -21.53 9.22 -1.81
C PHE A 106 -21.15 8.90 -0.35
N PHE A 107 -21.92 9.40 0.61
CA PHE A 107 -21.64 9.14 2.04
C PHE A 107 -21.76 7.66 2.39
N VAL A 108 -22.75 6.95 1.84
CA VAL A 108 -22.95 5.53 2.08
C VAL A 108 -21.81 4.71 1.48
N VAL A 109 -21.45 4.93 0.21
CA VAL A 109 -20.38 4.20 -0.48
C VAL A 109 -19.01 4.49 0.13
N CYS A 110 -18.72 5.73 0.51
CA CYS A 110 -17.48 6.06 1.20
C CYS A 110 -17.38 5.34 2.55
N SER A 111 -18.44 5.41 3.36
CA SER A 111 -18.46 4.75 4.68
C SER A 111 -18.36 3.23 4.55
N SER A 112 -19.08 2.63 3.60
CA SER A 112 -19.05 1.18 3.37
C SER A 112 -17.71 0.72 2.80
N SER A 113 -17.07 1.50 1.94
CA SER A 113 -15.74 1.21 1.40
C SER A 113 -14.68 1.22 2.50
N VAL A 114 -14.71 2.23 3.38
CA VAL A 114 -13.79 2.31 4.53
C VAL A 114 -14.01 1.12 5.47
N MET A 115 -15.27 0.82 5.83
CA MET A 115 -15.59 -0.29 6.71
C MET A 115 -15.19 -1.64 6.10
N CYS A 116 -15.48 -1.86 4.82
CA CYS A 116 -15.05 -3.02 4.08
C CYS A 116 -13.53 -3.19 4.15
N THR A 117 -12.78 -2.13 3.82
CA THR A 117 -11.31 -2.16 3.81
C THR A 117 -10.76 -2.51 5.20
N ILE A 118 -11.33 -1.93 6.27
CA ILE A 118 -10.93 -2.24 7.65
C ILE A 118 -11.19 -3.72 7.97
N VAL A 119 -12.38 -4.24 7.64
CA VAL A 119 -12.75 -5.64 7.93
C VAL A 119 -11.86 -6.62 7.16
N VAL A 120 -11.63 -6.36 5.87
CA VAL A 120 -10.81 -7.23 5.03
C VAL A 120 -9.35 -7.20 5.50
N LEU A 121 -8.81 -6.03 5.85
CA LEU A 121 -7.48 -5.92 6.45
C LEU A 121 -7.39 -6.66 7.79
N TRP A 122 -8.41 -6.55 8.63
CA TRP A 122 -8.45 -7.24 9.92
C TRP A 122 -8.49 -8.75 9.76
N ILE A 123 -9.23 -9.30 8.80
CA ILE A 123 -9.37 -10.75 8.60
C ILE A 123 -8.14 -11.30 7.88
N PHE A 124 -7.81 -10.77 6.70
CA PHE A 124 -6.83 -11.33 5.77
C PHE A 124 -5.45 -10.65 5.80
N GLY A 125 -5.40 -9.36 6.15
CA GLY A 125 -4.18 -8.56 6.10
C GLY A 125 -3.27 -8.76 7.30
N LEU A 126 -3.83 -8.82 8.51
CA LEU A 126 -3.05 -8.92 9.74
C LEU A 126 -2.65 -10.35 10.09
N ASN A 127 -1.39 -10.53 10.46
CA ASN A 127 -0.91 -11.77 11.07
C ASN A 127 -1.48 -11.93 12.50
N LYS A 128 -1.64 -13.17 12.97
CA LYS A 128 -2.26 -13.48 14.28
C LYS A 128 -1.54 -12.76 15.43
N GLU A 129 -0.21 -12.71 15.39
CA GLU A 129 0.62 -12.01 16.38
C GLU A 129 0.43 -10.49 16.36
N THR A 130 0.20 -9.91 15.19
CA THR A 130 -0.08 -8.47 15.06
C THR A 130 -1.46 -8.15 15.62
N LYS A 131 -2.46 -9.03 15.41
CA LYS A 131 -3.80 -8.86 16.01
C LYS A 131 -3.75 -8.90 17.53
N THR A 132 -3.01 -9.84 18.12
CA THR A 132 -2.86 -9.93 19.59
C THR A 132 -2.12 -8.74 20.16
N MET A 133 -1.10 -8.21 19.47
CA MET A 133 -0.41 -6.97 19.87
C MET A 133 -1.34 -5.75 19.83
N ILE A 134 -2.21 -5.65 18.81
CA ILE A 134 -3.16 -4.54 18.73
C ILE A 134 -4.21 -4.65 19.82
N LEU A 135 -4.79 -5.84 20.03
CA LEU A 135 -5.76 -6.07 21.09
C LEU A 135 -5.16 -5.75 22.46
N SER A 136 -3.93 -6.16 22.76
CA SER A 136 -3.28 -5.86 24.04
C SER A 136 -3.00 -4.36 24.23
N LYS A 137 -2.59 -3.64 23.18
CA LYS A 137 -2.40 -2.18 23.24
C LYS A 137 -3.71 -1.42 23.37
N VAL A 138 -4.73 -1.80 22.62
CA VAL A 138 -6.05 -1.17 22.65
C VAL A 138 -6.69 -1.40 24.02
N VAL A 139 -6.79 -2.65 24.47
CA VAL A 139 -7.34 -3.02 25.79
C VAL A 139 -6.53 -2.37 26.91
N GLY A 140 -5.19 -2.40 26.85
CA GLY A 140 -4.34 -1.75 27.86
C GLY A 140 -4.52 -0.22 27.94
N LYS A 141 -4.77 0.44 26.80
CA LYS A 141 -5.02 1.89 26.75
C LYS A 141 -6.42 2.25 27.25
N TYR A 142 -7.42 1.42 26.96
CA TYR A 142 -8.78 1.58 27.50
C TYR A 142 -8.83 1.32 29.02
N ILE A 143 -8.10 0.33 29.52
CA ILE A 143 -8.00 0.03 30.96
C ILE A 143 -7.29 1.16 31.72
N LYS A 144 -6.20 1.74 31.17
CA LYS A 144 -5.55 2.91 31.77
C LYS A 144 -6.47 4.13 31.81
N LYS A 145 -7.21 4.39 30.74
CA LYS A 145 -8.18 5.49 30.66
C LYS A 145 -9.36 5.35 31.63
N PHE A 146 -9.68 4.12 32.05
CA PHE A 146 -10.70 3.84 33.08
C PHE A 146 -10.14 3.88 34.51
N ARG A 147 -8.81 3.82 34.70
CA ARG A 147 -8.14 3.89 36.01
C ARG A 147 -7.74 5.32 36.41
N GLU A 148 -7.67 6.25 35.45
CA GLU A 148 -7.39 7.68 35.68
C GLU A 148 -8.67 8.53 35.87
N LYS A 149 -9.84 7.90 36.01
CA LYS A 149 -11.12 8.54 36.36
C LYS A 149 -11.58 8.03 37.71
#